data_AF-A0A5D6URQ0-F1
#
_entry.id   AF-A0A5D6URQ0-F1
#
_cell.length_a   1.000
_cell.length_b   1.000
_cell.length_c   1.000
_cell.angle_alpha   90.00
_cell.angle_beta   90.00
_cell.angle_gamma   90.00
#
_symmetry.space_group_name_H-M   'P 1'
#
loop_
_entity.id
_entity.type
_entity.pdbx_description
1 polymer ?
#
loop_
_entity_poly.entity_id
_entity_poly.type
_entity_poly.pdbx_seq_one_letter_code
_entity_poly.pdbx_strand_id
1 'polypeptide(L)' 'WRHDYNTQRPHQALNFMTPLEFKQAA' A
#
# COMPACT_ATOMS: atom_id res chain seq x y z
N TRP A 1 3.35 -12.62 4.04
CA TRP A 1 3.45 -11.44 4.94
C TRP A 1 4.03 -10.21 4.22
N ARG A 2 5.30 -10.23 3.76
CA ARG A 2 5.92 -9.03 3.16
C ARG A 2 5.30 -8.63 1.82
N HIS A 3 5.04 -9.61 0.96
CA HIS A 3 4.36 -9.38 -0.31
C HIS A 3 2.98 -8.76 -0.04
N ASP A 4 2.16 -9.45 0.73
CA ASP A 4 0.78 -9.05 1.03
C ASP A 4 0.70 -7.67 1.71
N TYR A 5 1.65 -7.35 2.60
CA TYR A 5 1.73 -6.02 3.22
C TYR A 5 1.99 -4.92 2.19
N ASN A 6 2.88 -5.16 1.23
CA ASN A 6 3.27 -4.13 0.27
C ASN A 6 2.31 -4.02 -0.92
N THR A 7 1.55 -5.07 -1.24
CA THR A 7 0.78 -5.15 -2.49
C THR A 7 -0.71 -5.44 -2.33
N GLN A 8 -1.17 -5.95 -1.18
CA GLN A 8 -2.56 -6.38 -1.00
C GLN A 8 -3.25 -5.70 0.17
N ARG A 9 -2.51 -5.29 1.20
CA ARG A 9 -3.07 -4.71 2.41
C ARG A 9 -3.19 -3.19 2.26
N PRO A 10 -4.39 -2.60 2.34
CA PRO A 10 -4.56 -1.16 2.38
C PRO A 10 -4.15 -0.58 3.74
N HIS A 11 -3.55 0.60 3.74
CA HIS A 11 -3.07 1.27 4.94
C HIS A 11 -3.78 2.60 5.12
N GLN A 12 -4.43 2.80 6.26
CA GLN A 12 -5.12 4.07 6.57
C GLN A 12 -4.18 5.28 6.51
N ALA A 13 -2.91 5.12 6.91
CA ALA A 13 -1.88 6.16 6.82
C ALA A 13 -1.54 6.57 5.37
N LEU A 14 -1.84 5.70 4.39
CA LEU A 14 -1.66 5.95 2.96
C LEU A 14 -2.99 6.23 2.27
N ASN A 15 -3.96 6.81 2.99
CA ASN A 15 -5.31 7.06 2.48
C ASN A 15 -6.01 5.79 1.95
N PHE A 16 -5.86 4.68 2.67
CA PHE A 16 -6.35 3.34 2.29
C PHE A 16 -5.77 2.80 0.98
N MET A 17 -4.54 3.19 0.63
CA MET A 17 -3.77 2.57 -0.45
C MET A 17 -2.77 1.55 0.09
N THR A 18 -2.31 0.65 -0.78
CA THR A 18 -1.13 -0.17 -0.53
C THR A 18 0.15 0.66 -0.69
N PRO A 19 1.27 0.26 -0.07
CA PRO A 19 2.56 0.94 -0.27
C PRO A 19 2.98 1.05 -1.74
N LEU A 20 2.67 0.04 -2.56
CA LEU A 20 2.95 0.05 -3.99
C LEU A 20 2.14 1.11 -4.73
N GLU A 21 0.82 1.15 -4.51
CA GLU A 21 -0.07 2.14 -5.12
C GLU A 21 0.31 3.56 -4.72
N PHE A 22 0.61 3.78 -3.44
CA PHE A 22 1.05 5.07 -2.95
C PHE A 22 2.34 5.55 -3.63
N LYS A 23 3.30 4.63 -3.87
CA LYS A 23 4.54 4.95 -4.59
C LYS A 23 4.31 5.27 -6.07
N GLN A 24 3.28 4.69 -6.69
CA GLN A 24 2.94 4.94 -8.09
C GLN A 24 2.11 6.22 -8.29
N ALA A 25 1.44 6.69 -7.24
CA ALA A 25 0.62 7.89 -7.26
C ALA A 25 1.40 9.21 -7.01
N ALA A 26 2.69 9.11 -6.67
CA ALA A 26 3.62 10.23 -6.43
C ALA A 26 4.55 10.45 -7.63
#